data_AF-A0A933KWQ3-F1
#
_entry.id   AF-A0A933KWQ3-F1
#
_cell.length_a   1.000
_cell.length_b   1.000
_cell.length_c   1.000
_cell.angle_alpha   90.00
_cell.angle_beta   90.00
_cell.angle_gamma   90.00
#
_symmetry.space_group_name_H-M   'P 1'
#
loop_
_entity.id
_entity.type
_entity.pdbx_description
1 polymer ?
#
loop_
_entity_poly.entity_id
_entity_poly.type
_entity_poly.pdbx_seq_one_letter_code
_entity_poly.pdbx_strand_id
1 'polypeptide(L)' 'MTVHRFEETIGGRAYLIEVVPVGNRWRAQLLRAPGVPTAMMPFYGPTPDAAARQLTEWLSLAHRRPLAPAVETAASKI' A
#
# COMPACT_ATOMS: atom_id res chain seq x y z
N MET A 1 8.96 -1.72 -22.80
CA MET A 1 8.40 -1.02 -21.62
C MET A 1 9.20 -1.47 -20.42
N THR A 2 9.87 -0.56 -19.72
CA THR A 2 10.66 -0.92 -18.52
C THR A 2 9.70 -1.14 -17.35
N VAL A 3 9.75 -2.31 -16.72
CA VAL A 3 8.91 -2.65 -15.58
C VAL A 3 9.83 -3.01 -14.43
N HIS A 4 9.72 -2.28 -13.32
CA HIS A 4 10.43 -2.62 -12.08
C HIS A 4 9.49 -3.41 -11.18
N ARG A 5 10.01 -4.49 -10.59
CA ARG A 5 9.26 -5.34 -9.67
C ARG A 5 9.98 -5.33 -8.33
N PHE A 6 9.20 -5.12 -7.28
CA PHE A 6 9.66 -5.13 -5.90
C PHE A 6 8.82 -6.15 -5.15
N GLU A 7 9.48 -6.99 -4.37
CA GLU A 7 8.81 -7.91 -3.46
C GLU A 7 8.96 -7.37 -2.04
N GLU A 8 7.85 -7.17 -1.36
CA GLU A 8 7.81 -6.59 -0.02
C GLU A 8 6.95 -7.49 0.88
N THR A 9 7.47 -7.81 2.07
CA THR A 9 6.71 -8.59 3.05
C THR A 9 6.18 -7.67 4.12
N ILE A 10 4.85 -7.49 4.17
CA ILE A 10 4.17 -6.54 5.06
C ILE A 10 3.18 -7.31 5.93
N GLY A 11 3.33 -7.24 7.25
CA GLY A 11 2.44 -7.95 8.18
C GLY A 11 2.36 -9.47 7.96
N GLY A 12 3.45 -10.09 7.48
CA GLY A 12 3.52 -11.52 7.16
C GLY A 12 2.88 -11.91 5.82
N ARG A 13 2.45 -10.95 5.00
CA ARG A 13 1.94 -11.16 3.64
C ARG A 13 2.94 -10.64 2.62
N ALA A 14 3.24 -11.46 1.62
CA ALA A 14 4.09 -11.06 0.50
C ALA A 14 3.27 -10.23 -0.52
N TYR A 15 3.78 -9.05 -0.85
CA TYR A 15 3.23 -8.10 -1.79
C TYR A 15 4.20 -7.91 -2.94
N LEU A 16 3.74 -8.19 -4.16
CA LEU A 16 4.48 -7.82 -5.36
C LEU A 16 4.03 -6.44 -5.82
N ILE A 17 4.96 -5.50 -5.85
CA ILE A 17 4.76 -4.14 -6.35
C ILE A 17 5.37 -4.05 -7.74
N GLU A 18 4.58 -3.61 -8.70
CA GLU A 18 5.01 -3.34 -10.06
C GLU A 18 5.05 -1.84 -10.30
N VAL A 19 6.14 -1.36 -10.86
CA VAL A 19 6.34 0.05 -11.18
C VAL A 19 6.62 0.23 -12.66
N VAL A 20 5.75 0.99 -13.31
CA VAL A 20 5.79 1.22 -14.76
C VAL A 20 5.91 2.71 -15.07
N PRO A 21 6.65 3.11 -16.11
CA PRO A 21 6.71 4.50 -16.52
C PRO A 21 5.38 4.91 -17.18
N VAL A 22 4.84 6.05 -16.77
CA VAL A 22 3.62 6.67 -17.31
C VAL A 22 3.91 8.13 -17.60
N GLY A 23 4.23 8.43 -18.86
CA GLY A 23 4.68 9.76 -19.29
C GLY A 23 6.00 10.14 -18.61
N ASN A 24 5.98 11.24 -17.85
CA ASN A 24 7.15 11.76 -17.13
C ASN A 24 7.24 11.30 -15.66
N ARG A 25 6.45 10.30 -15.27
CA ARG A 25 6.35 9.78 -13.91
C ARG A 25 6.36 8.26 -13.90
N TRP A 26 6.53 7.69 -12.72
CA TRP A 26 6.45 6.27 -12.46
C TRP A 26 5.20 5.96 -11.66
N ARG A 27 4.49 4.91 -12.06
CA ARG A 27 3.26 4.44 -11.44
C ARG A 27 3.54 3.12 -10.73
N ALA A 28 3.40 3.10 -9.41
CA ALA A 28 3.45 1.89 -8.61
C ALA A 28 2.04 1.32 -8.42
N GLN A 29 1.91 0.01 -8.61
CA GLN A 29 0.67 -0.74 -8.48
C GLN A 29 0.97 -2.11 -7.87
N LEU A 30 0.02 -2.66 -7.13
CA LEU A 30 0.17 -4.02 -6.62
C LEU A 30 -0.14 -5.03 -7.75
N LEU A 31 0.71 -6.05 -7.89
CA LEU A 31 0.41 -7.18 -8.76
C LEU A 31 -0.76 -7.94 -8.16
N ARG A 32 -1.77 -8.24 -8.99
CA ARG A 32 -2.99 -8.95 -8.57
C ARG A 32 -2.63 -10.32 -8.03
N ALA A 33 -2.61 -10.46 -6.70
CA ALA A 33 -2.61 -11.74 -6.04
C ALA A 33 -4.05 -12.13 -5.68
N PRO A 34 -4.47 -13.39 -5.90
CA PRO A 34 -5.80 -13.86 -5.54
C PRO A 34 -6.05 -13.65 -4.04
N GLY A 35 -7.12 -12.94 -3.70
CA GLY A 35 -7.48 -12.59 -2.32
C GLY A 35 -6.97 -11.23 -1.82
N VAL A 36 -6.28 -10.45 -2.67
CA VAL A 36 -5.90 -9.06 -2.34
C VAL A 36 -6.89 -8.09 -2.99
N PRO A 37 -7.47 -7.13 -2.25
CA PRO A 37 -8.43 -6.19 -2.80
C PRO A 37 -7.87 -5.46 -4.03
N THR A 38 -8.62 -5.59 -5.12
CA THR A 38 -8.25 -5.22 -6.49
C THR A 38 -8.22 -3.72 -6.75
N ALA A 39 -8.73 -2.92 -5.82
CA ALA A 39 -8.93 -1.48 -5.94
C ALA A 39 -7.96 -0.72 -5.02
N MET A 40 -6.65 -0.87 -5.25
CA MET A 40 -5.68 0.06 -4.69
C MET A 40 -5.41 1.18 -5.69
N MET A 41 -5.57 2.42 -5.25
CA MET A 41 -5.17 3.58 -6.03
C MET A 41 -3.69 3.45 -6.41
N PRO A 42 -3.32 3.72 -7.68
CA PRO A 42 -1.93 3.72 -8.07
C PRO A 42 -1.19 4.92 -7.46
N PHE A 43 0.02 4.69 -6.97
CA PHE A 43 0.91 5.76 -6.48
C PHE A 43 1.82 6.25 -7.59
N TYR A 44 2.10 7.55 -7.59
CA TYR A 44 2.96 8.17 -8.61
C TYR A 44 4.21 8.78 -7.96
N GLY A 45 5.36 8.57 -8.59
CA GLY A 45 6.64 9.12 -8.15
C GLY A 45 7.51 9.60 -9.31
N PRO A 46 8.51 10.46 -9.04
CA PRO A 46 9.47 10.90 -10.05
C PRO A 46 10.46 9.78 -10.46
N THR A 47 10.60 8.76 -9.62
CA THR A 47 11.49 7.60 -9.82
C THR A 47 10.74 6.30 -9.49
N PRO A 48 11.16 5.14 -10.01
CA PRO A 48 10.49 3.89 -9.72
C PRO A 48 10.53 3.56 -8.21
N ASP A 49 11.66 3.82 -7.56
CA ASP A 49 11.84 3.60 -6.12
C ASP A 49 10.90 4.47 -5.28
N ALA A 50 10.87 5.79 -5.54
CA ALA A 50 9.95 6.71 -4.85
C ALA A 50 8.47 6.34 -5.01
N ALA A 51 8.06 5.78 -6.16
CA ALA A 51 6.70 5.30 -6.35
C ALA A 51 6.44 4.02 -5.53
N ALA A 52 7.40 3.08 -5.52
CA ALA A 52 7.32 1.85 -4.72
C ALA A 52 7.24 2.16 -3.21
N ARG A 53 8.11 3.05 -2.70
CA ARG A 53 8.14 3.44 -1.29
C ARG A 53 6.81 4.03 -0.81
N GLN A 54 6.18 4.89 -1.59
CA GLN A 54 4.87 5.46 -1.24
C GLN A 54 3.79 4.37 -1.10
N LEU A 55 3.81 3.37 -1.99
CA LEU A 55 2.89 2.24 -1.92
C LEU A 55 3.19 1.33 -0.72
N THR A 56 4.47 1.03 -0.44
CA THR A 56 4.89 0.26 0.74
C THR A 56 4.44 0.93 2.04
N GLU A 57 4.69 2.23 2.19
CA GLU A 57 4.34 2.98 3.39
C GLU A 57 2.82 2.93 3.63
N TRP A 58 2.03 3.15 2.56
CA TRP A 58 0.58 3.03 2.63
C TRP A 58 0.12 1.62 3.01
N LEU A 59 0.70 0.57 2.42
CA LEU A 59 0.40 -0.83 2.75
C LEU A 59 0.75 -1.15 4.21
N SER A 60 1.87 -0.64 4.69
CA SER A 60 2.33 -0.80 6.07
C SER A 60 1.37 -0.15 7.05
N LEU A 61 0.87 1.06 6.73
CA LEU A 61 -0.17 1.73 7.51
C LEU A 61 -1.50 0.95 7.47
N ALA A 62 -1.89 0.42 6.32
CA ALA A 62 -3.10 -0.40 6.19
C ALA A 62 -3.01 -1.70 7.00
N HIS A 63 -1.83 -2.34 7.05
CA HIS A 63 -1.58 -3.55 7.84
C HIS A 63 -1.50 -3.28 9.34
N ARG A 64 -1.01 -2.09 9.75
CA ARG A 64 -0.97 -1.68 11.15
C ARG A 64 -2.35 -1.43 11.77
N ARG A 65 -3.44 -1.53 11.00
CA ARG A 65 -4.80 -1.38 11.52
C ARG A 65 -5.54 -2.73 11.70
N PRO A 66 -5.24 -3.51 12.73
CA PRO A 66 -6.24 -4.31 13.43
C PRO A 66 -6.75 -3.55 14.67
N LEU A 67 -8.07 -3.54 14.85
CA LEU A 67 -8.86 -3.01 15.98
C LEU A 67 -9.12 -1.49 15.97
N ALA A 68 -10.37 -1.16 15.65
CA ALA A 68 -11.04 -0.02 16.24
C ALA A 68 -10.81 -0.03 17.77
N PRO A 69 -10.61 1.12 18.43
CA PRO A 69 -10.99 1.18 19.83
C PRO A 69 -12.49 0.89 19.88
N ALA A 70 -12.84 -0.20 20.59
CA ALA A 70 -14.19 -0.44 21.01
C ALA A 70 -14.76 0.86 21.62
N VAL A 71 -16.01 1.15 21.29
CA VAL A 71 -16.83 2.10 22.01
C VAL A 71 -16.72 1.85 23.51
N GLU A 72 -15.88 2.61 24.21
CA GLU A 72 -16.02 2.77 25.65
C GLU A 72 -16.90 3.99 25.88
N THR A 73 -18.19 3.72 25.94
CA THR A 73 -19.13 4.49 26.75
C THR A 73 -18.51 4.58 28.16
N ALA A 74 -17.86 5.69 28.45
CA ALA A 74 -17.58 6.11 29.81
C ALA A 74 -18.51 7.28 30.10
N ALA A 75 -19.72 6.93 30.56
CA ALA A 75 -20.51 7.83 31.37
C ALA A 75 -19.68 8.26 32.59
N SER A 76 -19.43 9.56 32.75
CA SER A 76 -19.13 10.23 34.03
C SER A 76 -19.19 11.73 33.78
N LYS A 77 -20.36 12.35 33.98
CA LYS A 77 -20.80 12.98 35.24
C LYS A 77 -19.84 14.11 35.65
N ILE A 78 -20.19 15.35 35.32
CA ILE A 78 -20.42 16.45 36.28
C ILE A 78 -21.39 17.45 35.65
#